data_AF-A0A535FDV1-F1
#
_entry.id   AF-A0A535FDV1-F1
#
_cell.length_a   1.000
_cell.length_b   1.000
_cell.length_c   1.000
_cell.angle_alpha   90.00
_cell.angle_beta   90.00
_cell.angle_gamma   90.00
#
_symmetry.space_group_name_H-M   'P 1'
#
loop_
_entity.id
_entity.type
_entity.pdbx_description
1 polymer ?
#
loop_
_entity_poly.entity_id
_entity_poly.type
_entity_poly.pdbx_seq_one_letter_code
_entity_poly.pdbx_strand_id
1 'polypeptide(L)' 'MSNNWITTGEAVKIISKHSHHAVSPHHVQTLVQRGKIGSRSSQGGTQLLKRSDVKATRVAVGTGNDHRTDR' A
#
# COMPACT_ATOMS: atom_id res chain seq x y z
N MET A 1 -13.63 15.86 10.55
CA MET A 1 -13.10 14.49 10.83
C MET A 1 -12.70 13.86 9.50
N SER A 2 -11.42 13.89 9.16
CA SER A 2 -10.96 13.39 7.85
C SER A 2 -10.90 11.86 7.87
N ASN A 3 -11.59 11.21 6.94
CA ASN A 3 -11.58 9.76 6.75
C ASN A 3 -10.14 9.27 6.49
N ASN A 4 -9.46 8.89 7.57
CA ASN A 4 -8.07 8.43 7.58
C ASN A 4 -7.90 7.01 7.03
N TRP A 5 -9.00 6.37 6.66
CA TRP A 5 -9.10 4.98 6.25
C TRP A 5 -9.74 4.90 4.87
N ILE A 6 -9.16 4.12 3.97
CA ILE A 6 -9.58 3.95 2.57
C ILE A 6 -9.67 2.47 2.22
N THR A 7 -10.39 2.12 1.15
CA THR A 7 -10.47 0.73 0.69
C THR A 7 -9.23 0.34 -0.12
N THR A 8 -9.04 -0.96 -0.36
CA THR A 8 -7.99 -1.48 -1.24
C THR A 8 -8.06 -0.88 -2.64
N GLY A 9 -9.26 -0.71 -3.21
CA GLY A 9 -9.44 -0.09 -4.53
C GLY A 9 -8.97 1.37 -4.58
N GLU A 10 -9.26 2.14 -3.52
CA GLU A 10 -8.78 3.52 -3.40
C GLU A 10 -7.27 3.58 -3.20
N ALA A 11 -6.70 2.65 -2.43
CA ALA A 11 -5.26 2.56 -2.25
C ALA A 11 -4.53 2.25 -3.57
N VAL A 12 -5.06 1.33 -4.38
CA VAL A 12 -4.54 1.04 -5.72
C VAL A 12 -4.50 2.29 -6.58
N LYS A 13 -5.60 3.07 -6.62
CA LYS A 13 -5.64 4.33 -7.40
C LYS A 13 -4.60 5.33 -6.92
N ILE A 14 -4.42 5.49 -5.61
CA ILE A 14 -3.45 6.44 -5.05
C ILE A 14 -2.02 6.02 -5.39
N ILE A 15 -1.67 4.75 -5.20
CA ILE A 15 -0.32 4.25 -5.48
C ILE A 15 -0.08 4.28 -7.00
N SER A 16 -1.05 3.86 -7.81
CA SER A 16 -0.98 3.87 -9.28
C SER A 16 -0.81 5.29 -9.84
N LYS A 17 -1.51 6.30 -9.29
CA LYS A 17 -1.32 7.72 -9.68
C LYS A 17 0.09 8.24 -9.39
N HIS A 18 0.82 7.57 -8.50
CA HIS A 18 2.13 7.99 -8.00
C HIS A 18 3.27 7.09 -8.47
N SER A 19 2.93 6.00 -9.16
CA SER A 19 3.81 5.02 -9.76
C SER A 19 3.76 5.17 -11.28
N HIS A 20 4.88 4.95 -11.97
CA HIS A 20 4.87 4.86 -13.44
C HIS A 20 4.35 3.49 -13.94
N HIS A 21 3.98 2.59 -13.02
CA HIS A 21 3.51 1.24 -13.29
C HIS A 21 2.11 1.00 -12.74
N ALA A 22 1.32 0.19 -13.46
CA ALA A 22 0.02 -0.29 -13.00
C ALA A 22 0.19 -1.08 -11.70
N VAL A 23 -0.52 -0.65 -10.65
CA VAL A 23 -0.50 -1.30 -9.34
C VAL A 23 -1.69 -2.25 -9.26
N SER A 24 -1.41 -3.52 -8.98
CA SER A 24 -2.46 -4.51 -8.73
C SER A 24 -2.92 -4.49 -7.26
N PRO A 25 -4.19 -4.82 -6.95
CA PRO A 25 -4.65 -5.01 -5.57
C PRO A 25 -3.77 -5.97 -4.76
N HIS A 26 -3.18 -6.97 -5.44
CA HIS A 26 -2.27 -7.91 -4.80
C HIS A 26 -1.01 -7.22 -4.26
N HIS A 27 -0.50 -6.21 -4.97
CA HIS A 27 0.64 -5.41 -4.50
C HIS A 27 0.31 -4.67 -3.19
N VAL A 28 -0.91 -4.14 -3.07
CA VAL A 28 -1.38 -3.49 -1.84
C VAL A 28 -1.48 -4.48 -0.70
N GLN A 29 -1.98 -5.69 -0.93
CA GLN A 29 -1.97 -6.75 0.07
C GLN A 29 -0.56 -7.11 0.52
N THR A 30 0.40 -7.24 -0.40
CA THR A 30 1.81 -7.49 -0.04
C THR A 30 2.37 -6.40 0.86
N LEU A 31 2.02 -5.13 0.62
CA LEU A 31 2.44 -4.01 1.47
C LEU A 31 1.80 -4.05 2.85
N VAL A 32 0.55 -4.49 2.96
CA VAL A 32 -0.12 -4.73 4.24
C VAL A 32 0.54 -5.90 4.99
N GLN A 33 0.80 -7.02 4.32
CA GLN A 33 1.47 -8.19 4.90
C GLN A 33 2.89 -7.86 5.38
N ARG A 34 3.60 -6.99 4.67
CA ARG A 34 4.92 -6.47 5.06
C ARG A 34 4.85 -5.41 6.17
N GLY A 35 3.67 -5.09 6.68
CA GLY A 35 3.46 -4.08 7.73
C GLY A 35 3.75 -2.64 7.29
N LYS A 36 3.87 -2.38 5.98
CA LYS A 36 4.12 -1.03 5.44
C LYS A 36 2.87 -0.17 5.42
N ILE A 37 1.69 -0.79 5.37
CA ILE A 37 0.40 -0.13 5.42
C ILE A 37 -0.41 -0.70 6.58
N GLY A 38 -0.80 0.16 7.53
CA GLY A 38 -1.74 -0.22 8.56
C GLY A 38 -3.08 -0.61 7.96
N SER A 39 -3.61 -1.77 8.35
CA SER A 39 -4.94 -2.21 7.95
C SER A 39 -5.82 -2.51 9.16
N ARG A 40 -7.13 -2.35 9.01
CA ARG A 40 -8.12 -2.75 9.99
C ARG A 40 -9.36 -3.29 9.30
N SER A 41 -10.08 -4.16 9.98
CA SER A 41 -11.39 -4.61 9.52
C SER A 41 -12.47 -3.61 9.96
N SER A 42 -13.32 -3.20 9.03
CA SER A 42 -14.54 -2.46 9.35
C SER A 42 -15.64 -3.43 9.80
N GLN A 43 -16.68 -2.90 10.45
CA GLN A 43 -17.81 -3.64 11.04
C GLN A 43 -18.72 -4.38 10.03
N GLY A 44 -18.27 -4.57 8.79
CA GLY A 44 -18.93 -5.32 7.72
C GLY A 44 -17.96 -6.19 6.92
N GLY A 45 -16.80 -6.55 7.48
CA GLY A 45 -15.79 -7.40 6.82
C GLY A 45 -14.91 -6.68 5.79
N THR A 46 -15.23 -5.43 5.44
CA THR A 46 -14.40 -4.63 4.54
C THR A 46 -13.08 -4.27 5.19
N GLN A 47 -11.98 -4.68 4.57
CA GLN A 47 -10.64 -4.26 4.95
C GLN A 47 -10.42 -2.80 4.57
N LEU A 48 -10.03 -2.01 5.55
CA LEU A 48 -9.67 -0.61 5.40
C LEU A 48 -8.18 -0.41 5.65
N LEU A 49 -7.60 0.50 4.89
CA LEU A 49 -6.17 0.81 4.84
C LEU A 49 -5.95 2.23 5.29
N LYS A 50 -4.89 2.46 6.07
CA LYS A 50 -4.57 3.79 6.58
C LYS A 50 -4.03 4.66 5.45
N ARG A 51 -4.73 5.76 5.16
CA ARG A 51 -4.45 6.63 4.02
C ARG A 51 -3.08 7.29 4.08
N SER A 52 -2.60 7.64 5.28
CA SER A 52 -1.26 8.20 5.49
C SER A 52 -0.18 7.25 5.00
N ASP A 53 -0.32 5.97 5.35
CA ASP A 53 0.68 4.96 5.08
C ASP A 53 0.70 4.65 3.58
N VAL A 54 -0.48 4.52 2.96
CA VAL A 54 -0.64 4.36 1.50
C VAL A 54 0.04 5.50 0.73
N LYS A 55 -0.09 6.75 1.19
CA LYS A 55 0.59 7.89 0.58
C LYS A 55 2.12 7.82 0.78
N ALA A 56 2.55 7.40 1.97
CA ALA A 56 3.96 7.23 2.29
C ALA A 56 4.61 6.08 1.52
N THR A 57 3.85 5.07 1.10
CA THR A 57 4.37 3.94 0.32
C THR A 57 5.05 4.36 -0.98
N ARG A 58 4.68 5.52 -1.56
CA ARG A 58 5.39 6.11 -2.71
C ARG A 58 6.89 6.26 -2.47
N VAL A 59 7.31 6.46 -1.21
CA VAL A 59 8.70 6.72 -0.83
C VAL A 59 9.48 5.43 -0.58
N ALA A 60 8.82 4.32 -0.22
CA ALA A 60 9.50 3.12 0.29
C ALA A 60 9.75 2.02 -0.76
N VAL A 61 9.23 2.14 -1.99
CA VAL A 61 9.48 1.13 -3.05
C VAL A 61 10.92 1.16 -3.57
N GLY A 62 11.71 2.17 -3.17
CA GLY A 62 13.16 2.24 -3.44
C GLY A 62 14.06 1.57 -2.40
N THR A 63 13.54 1.02 -1.30
CA THR A 63 14.38 0.48 -0.21
C THR A 63 14.18 -1.02 0.00
N GLY A 64 14.43 -1.79 -1.06
CA GLY A 64 14.42 -3.25 -0.94
C GLY A 64 14.46 -3.95 -2.27
N ASN A 65 15.62 -3.88 -2.95
CA ASN A 65 16.21 -5.01 -3.67
C ASN A 65 17.68 -4.68 -4.03
N ASP A 66 18.50 -4.32 -3.04
CA ASP A 66 19.93 -4.62 -3.12
C ASP A 66 20.13 -6.11 -2.81
N HIS A 67 19.63 -6.98 -3.69
CA HIS A 67 20.23 -8.30 -3.79
C HIS A 67 21.41 -8.14 -4.74
N ARG A 68 22.52 -7.61 -4.20
CA ARG A 68 23.84 -7.87 -4.74
C ARG A 68 24.08 -9.37 -4.59
N THR A 69 23.57 -10.14 -5.55
CA THR A 69 24.12 -11.46 -5.79
C THR A 69 25.46 -11.22 -6.47
N ASP A 70 26.50 -11.20 -5.63
CA ASP A 70 27.87 -11.44 -6.05
C ASP A 70 27.89 -12.75 -6.85
N ARG A 71 28.09 -12.65 -8.17
CA ARG A 71 28.57 -13.75 -8.99
C ARG A 71 29.20 -13.26 -10.29
#